data_AF-A0A496WP86-F1
#
_entry.id   AF-A0A496WP86-F1
#
_cell.length_a   1.000
_cell.length_b   1.000
_cell.length_c   1.000
_cell.angle_alpha   90.00
_cell.angle_beta   90.00
_cell.angle_gamma   90.00
#
_symmetry.space_group_name_H-M   'P 1'
#
loop_
_entity.id
_entity.type
_entity.pdbx_description
1 polymer ?
#
loop_
_entity_poly.entity_id
_entity_poly.type
_entity_poly.pdbx_seq_one_letter_code
_entity_poly.pdbx_strand_id
1 'polypeptide(L)'
;MLDAMTDNESKLEEAVDAISDKAYDKALSILLPLAEEEFPGAVGMLGFLYLCGECVELDAPKVVELLIKAVELGDGTAAHNLGTVFSAGLPGVGQDAEKSKYYYRKAKEMGAQYAPDEFYE
;
A
#
# COMPACT_ATOMS: atom_id res chain seq x y z
N MET A 1 5.26 -25.49 1.86
CA MET A 1 4.32 -24.35 1.76
C MET A 1 4.50 -23.40 2.95
N LEU A 2 4.61 -23.90 4.20
CA LEU A 2 4.96 -23.07 5.37
C LEU A 2 6.31 -22.33 5.19
N ASP A 3 7.35 -23.03 4.72
CA ASP A 3 8.71 -22.45 4.60
C ASP A 3 8.81 -21.24 3.67
N ALA A 4 7.99 -21.20 2.61
CA ALA A 4 7.98 -20.10 1.64
C ALA A 4 7.25 -18.86 2.18
N MET A 5 6.24 -19.04 3.04
CA MET A 5 5.54 -17.92 3.68
C MET A 5 6.44 -17.22 4.70
N THR A 6 7.19 -17.98 5.49
CA THR A 6 8.20 -17.41 6.41
C THR A 6 9.36 -16.72 5.67
N ASP A 7 9.73 -17.20 4.49
CA ASP A 7 10.77 -16.57 3.65
C ASP A 7 10.29 -15.23 3.08
N ASN A 8 9.04 -15.17 2.60
CA ASN A 8 8.46 -13.93 2.06
C ASN A 8 8.19 -12.86 3.13
N GLU A 9 7.80 -13.27 4.34
CA GLU A 9 7.72 -12.36 5.49
C GLU A 9 9.09 -11.77 5.85
N SER A 10 10.14 -12.60 5.91
CA SER A 10 11.51 -12.12 6.19
C SER A 10 12.04 -11.18 5.11
N LYS A 11 11.76 -11.46 3.83
CA LYS A 11 12.10 -10.55 2.72
C LYS A 11 11.35 -9.21 2.83
N LEU A 12 10.08 -9.24 3.22
CA LEU A 12 9.32 -8.00 3.42
C LEU A 12 9.93 -7.15 4.54
N GLU A 13 10.35 -7.76 5.65
CA GLU A 13 11.07 -7.05 6.72
C GLU A 13 12.37 -6.41 6.20
N GLU A 14 13.17 -7.15 5.42
CA GLU A 14 14.39 -6.60 4.81
C GLU A 14 14.09 -5.42 3.88
N ALA A 15 12.99 -5.48 3.13
CA ALA A 15 12.56 -4.36 2.30
C ALA A 15 12.16 -3.14 3.14
N VAL A 16 11.47 -3.32 4.26
CA VAL A 16 11.09 -2.24 5.18
C VAL A 16 12.33 -1.58 5.80
N ASP A 17 13.33 -2.37 6.19
CA ASP A 17 14.62 -1.85 6.66
C ASP A 17 15.32 -1.05 5.56
N ALA A 18 15.36 -1.58 4.34
CA ALA A 18 15.93 -0.89 3.19
C ALA A 18 15.20 0.44 2.89
N ILE A 19 13.88 0.52 3.05
CA ILE A 19 13.11 1.76 2.92
C ILE A 19 13.53 2.76 4.00
N SER A 20 13.67 2.30 5.25
CA SER A 20 14.09 3.12 6.38
C SER A 20 15.49 3.70 6.18
N ASP A 21 16.39 2.93 5.56
CA ASP A 21 17.74 3.32 5.18
C ASP A 21 17.80 4.13 3.86
N LYS A 22 16.65 4.43 3.24
CA LYS A 22 16.54 5.08 1.93
C LYS A 22 17.25 4.34 0.80
N ALA A 23 17.48 3.04 0.97
CA ALA A 23 18.02 2.13 -0.03
C ALA A 23 16.90 1.62 -0.95
N TYR A 24 16.25 2.54 -1.67
CA TYR A 24 15.03 2.23 -2.41
C TYR A 24 15.24 1.23 -3.56
N ASP A 25 16.38 1.26 -4.25
CA ASP A 25 16.69 0.27 -5.28
C ASP A 25 16.69 -1.17 -4.72
N LYS A 26 17.24 -1.32 -3.50
CA LYS A 26 17.24 -2.61 -2.79
C LYS A 26 15.82 -2.99 -2.39
N ALA A 27 15.06 -2.06 -1.80
CA ALA A 27 13.66 -2.29 -1.45
C ALA A 27 12.83 -2.73 -2.66
N LEU A 28 12.94 -2.05 -3.79
CA LEU A 28 12.24 -2.38 -5.04
C LEU A 28 12.65 -3.76 -5.56
N SER A 29 13.94 -4.12 -5.51
CA SER A 29 14.42 -5.43 -5.95
C SER A 29 13.80 -6.60 -5.17
N ILE A 30 13.41 -6.36 -3.91
CA ILE A 30 12.76 -7.34 -3.04
C ILE A 30 11.24 -7.30 -3.22
N LEU A 31 10.66 -6.11 -3.26
CA LEU A 31 9.22 -5.91 -3.31
C LEU A 31 8.60 -6.31 -4.66
N LEU A 32 9.27 -6.09 -5.78
CA LEU A 32 8.73 -6.38 -7.11
C LEU A 32 8.40 -7.87 -7.29
N PRO A 33 9.33 -8.83 -7.02
CA PRO A 33 8.99 -10.26 -7.08
C PRO A 33 7.88 -10.67 -6.10
N LEU A 34 7.91 -10.16 -4.87
CA LEU A 34 6.89 -10.47 -3.87
C LEU A 34 5.50 -9.98 -4.30
N ALA A 35 5.43 -8.81 -4.95
CA ALA A 35 4.18 -8.29 -5.48
C ALA A 35 3.69 -9.05 -6.72
N GLU A 36 4.59 -9.59 -7.55
CA GLU A 36 4.25 -10.54 -8.63
C GLU A 36 3.64 -11.84 -8.07
N GLU A 37 4.10 -12.28 -6.90
CA GLU A 37 3.52 -13.39 -6.13
C GLU A 37 2.23 -13.00 -5.36
N GLU A 38 1.75 -11.77 -5.54
CA GLU A 38 0.56 -11.23 -4.85
C GLU A 38 0.67 -11.25 -3.33
N PHE A 39 1.89 -11.14 -2.79
CA PHE A 39 2.10 -11.04 -1.35
C PHE A 39 1.54 -9.69 -0.83
N PRO A 40 0.50 -9.69 0.04
CA PRO A 40 -0.26 -8.47 0.35
C PRO A 40 0.61 -7.31 0.84
N GLY A 41 1.53 -7.58 1.77
CA GLY A 41 2.40 -6.55 2.33
C GLY A 41 3.37 -5.93 1.31
N ALA A 42 3.81 -6.70 0.31
CA ALA A 42 4.68 -6.18 -0.74
C ALA A 42 3.92 -5.27 -1.72
N VAL A 43 2.69 -5.65 -2.09
CA VAL A 43 1.83 -4.81 -2.95
C VAL A 43 1.51 -3.48 -2.24
N GLY A 44 1.19 -3.53 -0.94
CA GLY A 44 0.96 -2.35 -0.12
C GLY A 44 2.19 -1.43 -0.02
N MET A 45 3.38 -2.00 0.24
CA MET A 45 4.63 -1.24 0.31
C MET A 45 5.04 -0.62 -1.03
N LEU A 46 4.85 -1.31 -2.16
CA LEU A 46 5.06 -0.70 -3.47
C LEU A 46 4.12 0.49 -3.68
N GLY A 47 2.82 0.33 -3.38
CA GLY A 47 1.86 1.43 -3.45
C GLY A 47 2.31 2.66 -2.65
N PHE A 48 2.85 2.44 -1.44
CA PHE A 48 3.43 3.50 -0.61
C PHE A 48 4.66 4.17 -1.26
N LEU A 49 5.59 3.39 -1.83
CA LEU A 49 6.79 3.95 -2.48
C LEU A 49 6.44 4.82 -3.70
N TYR A 50 5.50 4.36 -4.54
CA TYR A 50 5.01 5.18 -5.65
C TYR A 50 4.26 6.42 -5.17
N LEU A 51 3.55 6.36 -4.04
CA LEU A 51 2.86 7.50 -3.45
C LEU A 51 3.83 8.56 -2.91
N CYS A 52 4.91 8.15 -2.24
CA CYS A 52 5.91 9.07 -1.71
C CYS A 52 6.69 9.82 -2.80
N GLY A 53 6.82 9.23 -4.00
CA GLY A 53 7.51 9.86 -5.13
C GLY A 53 9.02 10.05 -4.93
N GLU A 54 9.60 9.52 -3.83
CA GLU A 54 11.01 9.74 -3.46
C GLU A 54 11.98 8.87 -4.26
N CYS A 55 11.50 7.75 -4.82
CA CYS A 55 12.33 6.76 -5.50
C CYS A 55 11.76 6.22 -6.80
N VAL A 56 10.45 6.41 -7.03
CA VAL A 56 9.80 6.12 -8.29
C VAL A 56 8.95 7.32 -8.67
N GLU A 57 8.95 7.69 -9.94
CA GLU A 57 8.10 8.76 -10.44
C GLU A 57 6.63 8.48 -10.07
N LEU A 58 5.95 9.47 -9.52
CA LEU A 58 4.55 9.36 -9.11
C LEU A 58 3.69 9.04 -10.34
N ASP A 59 3.15 7.83 -10.38
CA ASP A 59 2.14 7.39 -11.34
C ASP A 59 0.83 7.17 -10.60
N ALA A 60 0.04 8.23 -10.45
CA ALA A 60 -1.16 8.19 -9.61
C ALA A 60 -2.21 7.15 -10.04
N PRO A 61 -2.51 6.96 -11.35
CA PRO A 61 -3.35 5.85 -11.80
C PRO A 61 -2.81 4.49 -11.35
N LYS A 62 -1.51 4.25 -11.49
CA LYS A 62 -0.87 3.00 -11.08
C LYS A 62 -0.87 2.79 -9.57
N VAL A 63 -0.70 3.86 -8.79
CA VAL A 63 -0.86 3.83 -7.32
C VAL A 63 -2.26 3.34 -6.95
N VAL A 64 -3.31 3.89 -7.57
CA VAL A 64 -4.69 3.48 -7.30
C VAL A 64 -4.91 2.01 -7.66
N GLU A 65 -4.40 1.55 -8.81
CA GLU A 65 -4.51 0.15 -9.22
C GLU A 65 -3.85 -0.81 -8.21
N LEU A 66 -2.59 -0.52 -7.83
CA LEU A 66 -1.84 -1.34 -6.88
C LEU A 66 -2.52 -1.38 -5.51
N LEU A 67 -2.99 -0.24 -5.00
CA LEU A 67 -3.68 -0.22 -3.71
C LEU A 67 -5.02 -0.96 -3.77
N ILE A 68 -5.77 -0.88 -4.88
CA ILE A 68 -7.02 -1.64 -5.04
C ILE A 68 -6.72 -3.15 -4.98
N LYS A 69 -5.67 -3.60 -5.69
CA LYS A 69 -5.23 -4.99 -5.65
C LYS A 69 -4.85 -5.43 -4.24
N ALA A 70 -4.07 -4.62 -3.51
CA ALA A 70 -3.71 -4.92 -2.12
C ALA A 70 -4.94 -5.05 -1.20
N VAL A 71 -5.96 -4.20 -1.38
CA VAL A 71 -7.24 -4.32 -0.66
C VAL A 71 -7.97 -5.62 -0.97
N GLU A 72 -7.99 -6.04 -2.24
CA GLU A 72 -8.59 -7.33 -2.66
C GLU A 72 -7.85 -8.53 -2.04
N LEU A 73 -6.55 -8.38 -1.80
CA LEU A 73 -5.68 -9.37 -1.15
C LEU A 73 -5.75 -9.35 0.39
N GLY A 74 -6.56 -8.49 0.99
CA GLY A 74 -6.73 -8.45 2.45
C GLY A 74 -5.88 -7.39 3.17
N ASP A 75 -5.17 -6.52 2.45
CA ASP A 75 -4.39 -5.44 3.07
C ASP A 75 -5.29 -4.27 3.49
N GLY A 76 -5.58 -4.18 4.78
CA GLY A 76 -6.34 -3.07 5.36
C GLY A 76 -5.57 -1.73 5.35
N THR A 77 -4.24 -1.75 5.36
CA THR A 77 -3.41 -0.55 5.25
C THR A 77 -3.53 0.06 3.87
N ALA A 78 -3.58 -0.78 2.82
CA ALA A 78 -3.85 -0.32 1.47
C ALA A 78 -5.22 0.35 1.33
N ALA A 79 -6.24 -0.15 2.04
CA ALA A 79 -7.56 0.48 2.07
C ALA A 79 -7.50 1.87 2.72
N HIS A 80 -6.74 2.02 3.80
CA HIS A 80 -6.50 3.32 4.42
C HIS A 80 -5.78 4.30 3.46
N ASN A 81 -4.76 3.82 2.75
CA ASN A 81 -4.02 4.62 1.77
C ASN A 81 -4.92 5.05 0.60
N LEU A 82 -5.82 4.19 0.10
CA LEU A 82 -6.81 4.59 -0.91
C LEU A 82 -7.76 5.67 -0.40
N GLY A 83 -8.22 5.56 0.85
CA GLY A 83 -9.00 6.60 1.50
C GLY A 83 -8.28 7.95 1.48
N THR A 84 -6.98 7.93 1.80
CA THR A 84 -6.13 9.12 1.76
C THR A 84 -5.96 9.67 0.35
N VAL A 85 -5.71 8.81 -0.65
CA VAL A 85 -5.56 9.19 -2.05
C VAL A 85 -6.81 9.90 -2.57
N PHE A 86 -8.00 9.36 -2.32
CA PHE A 86 -9.25 10.00 -2.76
C PHE A 86 -9.63 11.23 -1.92
N SER A 87 -9.17 11.32 -0.67
CA SER A 87 -9.36 12.50 0.18
C SER A 87 -8.52 13.68 -0.30
N ALA A 88 -7.21 13.44 -0.50
CA ALA A 88 -6.26 14.47 -0.91
C ALA A 88 -6.37 14.80 -2.40
N GLY A 89 -6.68 13.80 -3.22
CA GLY A 89 -6.50 13.85 -4.68
C GLY A 89 -5.02 13.78 -5.06
N LEU A 90 -4.73 13.12 -6.18
CA LEU A 90 -3.41 13.11 -6.82
C LEU A 90 -3.53 13.66 -8.25
N PRO A 91 -2.44 14.13 -8.87
CA PRO A 91 -2.46 14.49 -10.29
C PRO A 91 -3.01 13.33 -11.15
N GLY A 92 -4.09 13.55 -11.89
CA GLY A 92 -4.76 12.49 -12.67
C GLY A 92 -5.74 11.61 -11.91
N VAL A 93 -5.78 11.70 -10.57
CA VAL A 93 -6.79 11.06 -9.71
C VAL A 93 -7.45 12.16 -8.86
N GLY A 94 -8.58 12.68 -9.32
CA GLY A 94 -9.30 13.73 -8.61
C GLY A 94 -9.75 13.30 -7.20
N GLN A 95 -10.05 14.28 -6.36
CA GLN A 95 -10.69 14.04 -5.08
C GLN A 95 -12.05 13.37 -5.26
N ASP A 96 -12.37 12.43 -4.40
CA ASP A 96 -13.64 11.71 -4.38
C ASP A 96 -14.00 11.38 -2.92
N ALA A 97 -14.80 12.25 -2.30
CA ALA A 97 -15.15 12.12 -0.89
C ALA A 97 -15.95 10.82 -0.59
N GLU A 98 -16.74 10.34 -1.54
CA GLU A 98 -17.51 9.11 -1.38
C GLU A 98 -16.60 7.88 -1.42
N LYS A 99 -15.66 7.83 -2.37
CA LYS A 99 -14.65 6.75 -2.38
C LYS A 99 -13.73 6.82 -1.17
N SER A 100 -13.32 8.01 -0.76
CA SER A 100 -12.51 8.21 0.44
C SER A 100 -13.17 7.56 1.67
N LYS A 101 -14.43 7.93 1.96
CA LYS A 101 -15.21 7.35 3.06
C LYS A 101 -15.40 5.83 2.90
N TYR A 102 -15.65 5.36 1.69
CA TYR A 102 -15.80 3.93 1.41
C TYR A 102 -14.55 3.13 1.79
N TYR A 103 -13.38 3.53 1.28
CA TYR A 103 -12.14 2.79 1.50
C TYR A 103 -11.66 2.87 2.95
N TYR A 104 -11.88 3.99 3.61
CA TYR A 104 -11.60 4.11 5.02
C TYR A 104 -12.49 3.20 5.89
N ARG A 105 -13.79 3.10 5.61
CA ARG A 105 -14.66 2.14 6.29
C ARG A 105 -14.18 0.71 6.07
N LYS A 106 -13.81 0.39 4.83
CA LYS A 106 -13.25 -0.92 4.48
C LYS A 106 -11.96 -1.23 5.24
N ALA A 107 -11.07 -0.25 5.40
CA ALA A 107 -9.85 -0.40 6.21
C ALA A 107 -10.16 -0.79 7.66
N LYS A 108 -11.17 -0.15 8.27
CA LYS A 108 -11.64 -0.46 9.63
C LYS A 108 -12.23 -1.88 9.72
N GLU A 109 -13.05 -2.29 8.75
CA GLU A 109 -13.62 -3.64 8.69
C GLU A 109 -12.54 -4.72 8.58
N MET A 110 -11.44 -4.42 7.89
CA MET A 110 -10.28 -5.31 7.71
C MET A 110 -9.31 -5.31 8.91
N GLY A 111 -9.59 -4.51 9.96
CA GLY A 111 -8.74 -4.44 11.15
C GLY A 111 -7.43 -3.70 10.94
N ALA A 112 -7.34 -2.80 9.96
CA ALA A 112 -6.16 -1.98 9.74
C ALA A 112 -5.85 -1.14 10.99
N GLN A 113 -4.65 -1.32 11.55
CA GLN A 113 -4.23 -0.71 12.82
C GLN A 113 -4.17 0.83 12.82
N TYR A 114 -4.30 1.47 11.65
CA TYR A 114 -4.08 2.91 11.45
C TYR A 114 -5.32 3.69 10.99
N ALA A 115 -6.55 3.16 11.07
CA ALA A 115 -7.73 4.00 10.80
C ALA A 115 -8.02 4.90 12.03
N PRO A 116 -7.72 6.23 12.00
CA PRO A 116 -8.11 7.09 13.10
C PRO A 116 -9.65 7.17 13.14
N ASP A 117 -10.24 6.82 14.29
CA ASP A 117 -11.70 6.83 14.49
C ASP A 117 -12.35 8.22 14.27
N GLU A 118 -11.56 9.30 14.26
CA GLU A 118 -12.06 10.69 14.31
C GLU A 118 -12.52 11.29 12.97
N PHE A 119 -12.37 10.60 11.83
CA PHE A 119 -12.79 11.12 10.51
C PHE A 119 -14.17 10.62 10.03
N TYR A 120 -14.91 9.85 10.84
CA TYR A 120 -16.03 9.02 10.37
C TYR A 120 -17.39 9.26 11.03
N GLU A 121 -17.70 10.48 11.47
CA GLU A 121 -19.09 10.91 11.69
C GLU A 121 -19.61 11.79 10.56
#